data_AF-A0A8T4M6I4-F1
#
_entry.id   AF-A0A8T4M6I4-F1
#
_cell.length_a   1.000
_cell.length_b   1.000
_cell.length_c   1.000
_cell.angle_alpha   90.00
_cell.angle_beta   90.00
_cell.angle_gamma   90.00
#
_symmetry.space_group_name_H-M   'P 1'
#
loop_
_entity.id
_entity.type
_entity.pdbx_description
1 polymer ?
#
loop_
_entity_poly.entity_id
_entity_poly.type
_entity_poly.pdbx_seq_one_letter_code
_entity_poly.pdbx_strand_id
1 'polypeptide(L)' 'MTKVISISDEAYEELSRIKDGSSFTEIIIELTKEKKKKSIMDLAGAWKNIDTDKIKGEIYKERKISSRRFK' A
#
# COMPACT_ATOMS: atom_id res chain seq x y z
N MET A 1 22.09 13.27 -9.67
CA MET A 1 22.11 14.67 -10.14
C MET A 1 20.85 15.35 -9.59
N THR A 2 20.99 16.41 -8.80
CA THR A 2 19.85 17.13 -8.22
C THR A 2 19.34 18.18 -9.21
N LYS A 3 18.02 18.34 -9.31
CA LYS A 3 17.37 19.42 -10.07
C LYS A 3 16.57 20.28 -9.11
N VAL A 4 16.68 21.59 -9.24
CA VAL A 4 15.87 22.55 -8.49
C VAL A 4 14.65 22.91 -9.34
N ILE A 5 13.47 22.82 -8.74
CA ILE A 5 12.21 23.25 -9.35
C ILE A 5 11.57 24.30 -8.46
N SER A 6 10.98 25.33 -9.07
CA SER A 6 10.14 26.28 -8.36
C SER A 6 8.69 25.82 -8.44
N ILE A 7 7.98 25.90 -7.33
CA ILE A 7 6.55 25.55 -7.22
C ILE A 7 5.81 26.72 -6.56
N SER A 8 4.48 26.75 -6.68
CA SER A 8 3.67 27.72 -5.94
C SER A 8 3.70 27.42 -4.44
N ASP A 9 3.46 28.45 -3.63
CA ASP A 9 3.36 28.31 -2.17
C ASP A 9 2.26 27.30 -1.80
N GLU A 10 1.12 27.33 -2.50
CA GLU A 10 0.02 26.37 -2.33
C GLU A 10 0.47 24.92 -2.55
N ALA A 11 1.24 24.66 -3.62
CA ALA A 11 1.76 23.32 -3.89
C ALA A 11 2.76 22.86 -2.82
N TYR A 12 3.56 23.79 -2.30
CA TYR A 12 4.48 23.49 -1.20
C TYR A 12 3.74 23.14 0.09
N GLU A 13 2.71 23.90 0.44
CA GLU A 13 1.88 23.64 1.62
C GLU A 13 1.20 22.27 1.56
N GLU A 14 0.58 21.93 0.42
CA GLU A 14 -0.06 20.62 0.23
C GLU A 14 0.96 19.48 0.38
N LEU A 15 2.13 19.60 -0.25
CA LEU A 15 3.19 18.60 -0.09
C LEU A 15 3.69 18.51 1.36
N SER A 16 3.78 19.64 2.07
CA SER A 16 4.26 19.69 3.45
C SER A 16 3.29 19.01 4.42
N ARG A 17 1.98 19.04 4.17
CA ARG A 17 0.97 18.34 4.98
C ARG A 17 1.07 16.81 4.85
N ILE A 18 1.50 16.32 3.69
CA ILE A 18 1.63 14.89 3.38
C ILE A 18 2.96 14.31 3.89
N LYS A 19 3.94 15.17 4.21
CA LYS A 19 5.34 14.83 4.51
C LYS A 19 5.59 14.15 5.86
N ASP A 20 4.71 13.24 6.30
CA ASP A 20 4.75 12.51 7.57
C ASP A 20 6.01 11.61 7.71
N GLY A 21 7.18 12.24 7.89
CA GLY A 21 8.49 11.59 7.94
C GLY A 21 9.16 11.32 6.57
N SER A 22 8.41 11.36 5.47
CA SER A 22 8.92 11.10 4.11
C SER A 22 9.65 12.30 3.49
N SER A 23 10.47 12.07 2.45
CA SER A 23 11.05 13.13 1.64
C SER A 23 10.06 13.67 0.60
N PHE A 24 10.18 14.95 0.21
CA PHE A 24 9.37 15.51 -0.89
C PHE A 24 9.55 14.72 -2.19
N THR A 25 10.75 14.21 -2.45
CA THR A 25 11.03 13.39 -3.62
C THR A 25 10.23 12.09 -3.61
N GLU A 26 10.15 11.39 -2.47
CA GLU A 26 9.35 10.16 -2.36
C GLU A 26 7.87 10.42 -2.59
N ILE A 27 7.33 11.50 -2.00
CA ILE A 27 5.92 11.88 -2.15
C ILE A 27 5.60 12.20 -3.61
N ILE A 28 6.45 13.01 -4.27
CA ILE A 28 6.28 13.33 -5.70
C ILE A 28 6.32 12.05 -6.53
N ILE A 29 7.26 11.15 -6.26
CA ILE A 29 7.32 9.87 -6.96
C ILE A 29 6.04 9.07 -6.69
N GLU A 30 5.58 8.95 -5.46
CA GLU A 30 4.38 8.17 -5.12
C GLU A 30 3.11 8.71 -5.79
N LEU A 31 2.94 10.03 -5.83
CA LEU A 31 1.81 10.70 -6.46
C LEU A 31 1.84 10.59 -7.98
N THR A 32 3.02 10.67 -8.58
CA THR A 32 3.20 10.70 -10.05
C THR A 32 3.50 9.33 -10.65
N LYS A 33 3.86 8.34 -9.83
CA LYS A 33 3.99 6.96 -10.27
C LYS A 33 2.64 6.62 -10.85
N GLU A 34 2.60 6.32 -12.15
CA GLU A 34 1.45 5.64 -12.71
C GLU A 34 1.22 4.43 -11.80
N LYS A 35 0.14 4.49 -11.01
CA LYS A 35 -0.42 3.27 -10.45
C LYS A 35 -0.74 2.49 -11.71
N LYS A 36 0.17 1.58 -12.12
CA LYS A 36 -0.17 0.53 -13.08
C LYS A 36 -1.53 0.11 -12.63
N LYS A 37 -2.56 0.38 -13.44
CA LYS A 37 -3.93 -0.04 -13.13
C LYS A 37 -3.80 -1.55 -13.01
N LYS A 38 -3.60 -2.03 -11.79
CA LYS A 38 -3.42 -3.45 -11.52
C LYS A 38 -4.73 -4.03 -11.97
N SER A 39 -4.67 -4.79 -13.05
CA SER A 39 -5.86 -5.42 -13.56
C SER A 39 -6.29 -6.42 -12.50
N ILE A 40 -7.58 -6.59 -12.30
CA ILE A 40 -8.07 -7.72 -11.48
C ILE A 40 -7.53 -9.05 -12.02
N MET A 41 -7.23 -9.11 -13.31
CA MET A 41 -6.60 -10.25 -13.97
C MET A 41 -5.17 -10.54 -13.49
N ASP A 42 -4.46 -9.54 -12.96
CA ASP A 42 -3.11 -9.74 -12.40
C ASP A 42 -3.14 -10.64 -11.14
N LEU A 43 -4.33 -10.85 -10.55
CA LEU A 43 -4.54 -11.74 -9.41
C LEU A 43 -5.04 -13.14 -9.81
N ALA A 44 -5.36 -13.35 -11.09
CA ALA A 44 -5.86 -14.64 -11.56
C ALA A 44 -4.79 -15.72 -11.39
N GLY A 45 -5.13 -16.79 -10.67
CA GLY A 45 -4.20 -17.90 -10.43
C GLY A 45 -3.08 -17.61 -9.44
N ALA A 46 -3.11 -16.49 -8.72
CA ALA A 46 -2.10 -16.15 -7.71
C ALA A 46 -1.91 -17.24 -6.64
N TRP A 47 -2.92 -18.08 -6.41
CA TRP A 47 -2.93 -19.15 -5.41
C TRP A 47 -2.79 -20.55 -6.01
N LYS A 48 -2.52 -20.67 -7.32
CA LYS A 48 -2.51 -21.96 -8.05
C LYS A 48 -1.49 -22.97 -7.48
N ASN A 49 -0.37 -22.49 -6.95
CA ASN A 49 0.72 -23.33 -6.42
C ASN A 49 0.84 -23.23 -4.90
N ILE A 50 -0.21 -22.75 -4.22
CA ILE A 50 -0.22 -22.57 -2.78
C ILE A 50 -1.17 -23.61 -2.18
N ASP A 51 -0.79 -24.22 -1.06
CA ASP A 51 -1.69 -25.05 -0.26
C ASP A 51 -2.75 -24.17 0.42
N THR A 52 -3.86 -23.97 -0.29
CA THR A 52 -4.94 -23.08 0.14
C THR A 52 -5.69 -23.63 1.36
N ASP A 53 -5.68 -24.96 1.56
CA ASP A 53 -6.38 -25.59 2.67
C ASP A 53 -5.64 -25.37 3.99
N LYS A 54 -4.30 -25.41 3.96
CA LYS A 54 -3.48 -25.03 5.11
C LYS A 54 -3.73 -23.58 5.53
N ILE A 55 -3.69 -22.64 4.58
CA ILE A 55 -3.95 -21.22 4.82
C ILE A 55 -5.35 -20.99 5.37
N LYS A 56 -6.36 -21.64 4.77
CA LYS A 56 -7.74 -21.60 5.25
C LYS A 56 -7.82 -22.08 6.70
N GLY A 57 -7.15 -23.17 7.03
CA GLY A 57 -7.07 -23.71 8.39
C GLY A 57 -6.47 -22.72 9.40
N GLU A 58 -5.38 -22.03 9.04
CA GLU A 58 -4.75 -21.01 9.87
C GLU A 58 -5.68 -19.81 10.11
N ILE A 59 -6.33 -19.29 9.07
CA ILE A 59 -7.31 -18.19 9.19
C ILE A 59 -8.44 -18.55 10.16
N TYR A 60 -9.01 -19.75 10.07
CA TYR A 60 -10.09 -20.16 10.97
C TYR A 60 -9.61 -20.34 12.42
N LYS A 61 -8.37 -20.80 12.63
CA LYS A 61 -7.77 -20.89 13.97
C LYS A 61 -7.63 -19.50 14.58
N GLU A 62 -7.06 -18.54 13.85
CA GLU A 62 -6.90 -17.16 14.32
C GLU A 62 -8.23 -16.49 14.62
N ARG A 63 -9.24 -16.65 13.75
CA ARG A 63 -10.58 -16.11 13.99
C ARG A 63 -11.23 -16.65 15.27
N LYS A 64 -11.07 -17.95 15.55
CA LYS A 64 -11.55 -18.56 16.81
C LYS A 64 -10.83 -17.99 18.04
N ILE A 65 -9.53 -17.72 17.94
CA ILE A 65 -8.75 -17.13 19.03
C ILE A 65 -9.19 -15.68 19.25
N SER A 66 -9.34 -14.90 18.18
CA SER A 66 -9.79 -13.51 18.24
C SER A 66 -11.19 -13.40 18.87
N SER A 67 -12.15 -14.23 18.44
CA SER A 67 -13.51 -14.24 19.01
C SER A 67 -13.57 -14.61 20.51
N ARG A 68 -12.55 -15.30 21.03
CA ARG A 68 -12.43 -15.63 22.47
C ARG A 68 -11.80 -14.52 23.29
N ARG A 69 -11.07 -13.58 22.67
CA ARG A 69 -10.46 -12.43 23.37
C ARG A 69 -11.45 -11.31 23.67
N PHE A 70 -12.58 -11.27 22.96
CA PHE A 70 -13.62 -10.24 23.10
C PHE A 70 -14.90 -10.76 23.77
N LYS A 71 -14.82 -11.91 24.46
CA LYS A 71 -15.93 -12.52 25.20
C LYS A 71 -15.49 -12.73 26.65
#